data_AF-A0A8T4T9H2-F1
#
_entry.id   AF-A0A8T4T9H2-F1
#
_cell.length_a   1.000
_cell.length_b   1.000
_cell.length_c   1.000
_cell.angle_alpha   90.00
_cell.angle_beta   90.00
_cell.angle_gamma   90.00
#
_symmetry.space_group_name_H-M   'P 1'
#
loop_
_entity.id
_entity.type
_entity.pdbx_description
1 polymer ?
#
loop_
_entity_poly.entity_id
_entity_poly.type
_entity_poly.pdbx_seq_one_letter_code
_entity_poly.pdbx_strand_id
1 'polypeptide(L)'
;MKKEIKFLFRASTVGEEVEEVWQILNNYSWYKTNGYSLNIPKDKKIDNLIQISLKEKGLQRKNRNQIKQIIQDTYDEKYFKNGLNVLNSLRQDIHRCFPKFVEYEKLWKFGIHKTYEVIITLYGTEGSYDVQTRRIYILIKKGDQPKRNYFFQTIIHELVHIGIEDFIKKFKITHNEKERIVDLFCSREFKIKKYILQNIGDIRIDNYIVSGGFRNLPLALKKYVRDFPR
;
A
#
# COMPACT_ATOMS: atom_id res chain seq x y z
N MET A 1 -10.90 25.42 11.60
CA MET A 1 -11.73 24.58 10.71
C MET A 1 -11.29 23.13 10.82
N LYS A 2 -12.21 22.20 11.14
CA LYS A 2 -11.92 20.75 10.99
C LYS A 2 -11.82 20.46 9.48
N LYS A 3 -10.72 19.88 9.02
CA LYS A 3 -10.64 19.34 7.66
C LYS A 3 -11.59 18.15 7.60
N GLU A 4 -12.67 18.27 6.82
CA GLU A 4 -13.50 17.13 6.52
C GLU A 4 -12.75 16.22 5.54
N ILE A 5 -12.50 14.98 5.97
CA ILE A 5 -11.81 13.98 5.16
C ILE A 5 -12.86 13.07 4.56
N LYS A 6 -12.77 12.79 3.27
CA LYS A 6 -13.72 11.95 2.54
C LYS A 6 -13.04 10.67 2.10
N PHE A 7 -13.69 9.54 2.39
CA PHE A 7 -13.30 8.24 1.86
C PHE A 7 -14.30 7.77 0.80
N LEU A 8 -13.82 7.49 -0.39
CA LEU A 8 -14.58 6.86 -1.48
C LEU A 8 -14.21 5.37 -1.50
N PHE A 9 -15.17 4.49 -1.28
CA PHE A 9 -14.96 3.05 -1.27
C PHE A 9 -15.63 2.44 -2.50
N ARG A 10 -14.88 1.69 -3.32
CA ARG A 10 -15.41 1.03 -4.51
C ARG A 10 -14.62 -0.21 -4.91
N ALA A 11 -15.21 -1.01 -5.79
CA ALA A 11 -14.49 -2.05 -6.50
C ALA A 11 -13.55 -1.42 -7.55
N SER A 12 -12.46 -2.11 -7.84
CA SER A 12 -11.68 -1.91 -9.06
C SER A 12 -12.57 -2.12 -10.29
N THR A 13 -12.21 -1.48 -11.39
CA THR A 13 -12.76 -1.80 -12.71
C THR A 13 -11.89 -2.84 -13.41
N VAL A 14 -12.42 -3.49 -14.45
CA VAL A 14 -11.63 -4.35 -15.35
C VAL A 14 -10.37 -3.63 -15.85
N GLY A 15 -10.47 -2.34 -16.19
CA GLY A 15 -9.34 -1.55 -16.68
C GLY A 15 -8.24 -1.38 -15.63
N GLU A 16 -8.62 -1.18 -14.37
CA GLU A 16 -7.67 -1.06 -13.25
C GLU A 16 -7.02 -2.39 -12.91
N GLU A 17 -7.77 -3.50 -12.91
CA GLU A 17 -7.22 -4.84 -12.71
C GLU A 17 -6.20 -5.21 -13.80
N VAL A 18 -6.49 -4.82 -15.06
CA VAL A 18 -5.54 -5.00 -16.17
C VAL A 18 -4.28 -4.19 -15.95
N GLU A 19 -4.41 -2.95 -15.51
CA GLU A 19 -3.27 -2.07 -15.25
C GLU A 19 -2.43 -2.58 -14.07
N GLU A 20 -3.06 -3.03 -13.00
CA GLU A 20 -2.38 -3.59 -11.83
C GLU A 20 -1.57 -4.84 -12.21
N VAL A 21 -2.19 -5.80 -12.90
CA VAL A 21 -1.48 -7.00 -13.38
C VAL A 21 -0.38 -6.62 -14.37
N TRP A 22 -0.63 -5.66 -15.26
CA TRP A 22 0.39 -5.17 -16.19
C TRP A 22 1.62 -4.59 -15.46
N GLN A 23 1.41 -3.78 -14.43
CA GLN A 23 2.48 -3.17 -13.63
C GLN A 23 3.26 -4.22 -12.84
N ILE A 24 2.56 -5.16 -12.20
CA ILE A 24 3.18 -6.27 -11.47
C ILE A 24 4.05 -7.10 -12.41
N LEU A 25 3.51 -7.46 -13.58
CA LEU A 25 4.28 -8.26 -14.51
C LEU A 25 5.50 -7.50 -15.04
N ASN A 26 5.40 -6.20 -15.35
CA ASN A 26 6.58 -5.42 -15.78
C ASN A 26 7.65 -5.24 -14.69
N ASN A 27 7.26 -5.28 -13.42
CA ASN A 27 8.17 -5.11 -12.27
C ASN A 27 8.35 -6.41 -11.48
N TYR A 28 8.11 -7.57 -12.11
CA TYR A 28 7.99 -8.84 -11.40
C TYR A 28 9.26 -9.20 -10.59
N SER A 29 10.44 -8.99 -11.18
CA SER A 29 11.72 -9.19 -10.49
C SER A 29 11.84 -8.33 -9.24
N TRP A 30 11.42 -7.06 -9.32
CA TRP A 30 11.50 -6.13 -8.19
C TRP A 30 10.59 -6.60 -7.05
N TYR A 31 9.33 -6.97 -7.34
CA TYR A 31 8.43 -7.49 -6.31
C TYR A 31 8.98 -8.76 -5.65
N LYS A 32 9.52 -9.69 -6.45
CA LYS A 32 10.11 -10.93 -5.95
C LYS A 32 11.33 -10.67 -5.06
N THR A 33 12.24 -9.79 -5.49
CA THR A 33 13.44 -9.44 -4.72
C THR A 33 13.11 -8.76 -3.40
N ASN A 34 12.03 -7.95 -3.36
CA ASN A 34 11.58 -7.29 -2.13
C ASN A 34 10.63 -8.16 -1.29
N GLY A 35 10.43 -9.44 -1.63
CA GLY A 35 9.69 -10.40 -0.80
C GLY A 35 8.16 -10.23 -0.82
N TYR A 36 7.61 -9.53 -1.80
CA TYR A 36 6.16 -9.34 -1.91
C TYR A 36 5.43 -10.64 -2.27
N SER A 37 4.31 -10.89 -1.59
CA SER A 37 3.34 -11.89 -2.00
C SER A 37 2.41 -11.29 -3.05
N LEU A 38 2.36 -11.90 -4.24
CA LEU A 38 1.58 -11.41 -5.37
C LEU A 38 0.36 -12.31 -5.60
N ASN A 39 -0.81 -11.71 -5.72
CA ASN A 39 -2.00 -12.37 -6.24
C ASN A 39 -2.22 -11.94 -7.69
N ILE A 40 -1.95 -12.84 -8.63
CA ILE A 40 -2.10 -12.63 -10.07
C ILE A 40 -3.04 -13.70 -10.65
N PRO A 41 -3.64 -13.48 -11.84
CA PRO A 41 -4.53 -14.47 -12.43
C PRO A 41 -3.81 -15.81 -12.65
N LYS A 42 -4.46 -16.90 -12.24
CA LYS A 42 -3.97 -18.27 -12.43
C LYS A 42 -4.27 -18.73 -13.85
N ASP A 43 -3.39 -18.42 -14.78
CA ASP A 43 -3.53 -18.75 -16.21
C ASP A 43 -2.15 -19.02 -16.83
N LYS A 44 -2.02 -20.06 -17.67
CA LYS A 44 -0.76 -20.44 -18.33
C LYS A 44 -0.17 -19.31 -19.18
N LYS A 45 -1.00 -18.43 -19.74
CA LYS A 45 -0.55 -17.26 -20.50
C LYS A 45 0.11 -16.24 -19.56
N ILE A 46 -0.41 -16.06 -18.33
CA ILE A 46 0.23 -15.20 -17.31
C ILE A 46 1.60 -15.78 -16.93
N ASP A 47 1.71 -17.09 -16.73
CA ASP A 47 3.00 -17.74 -16.43
C ASP A 47 4.03 -17.47 -17.54
N ASN A 48 3.62 -17.55 -18.80
CA ASN A 48 4.49 -17.20 -19.93
C ASN A 48 4.89 -15.72 -19.93
N LEU A 49 3.97 -14.81 -19.59
CA LEU A 49 4.28 -13.38 -19.48
C LEU A 49 5.28 -13.08 -18.35
N ILE A 50 5.22 -13.82 -17.24
CA ILE A 50 6.23 -13.75 -16.18
C ILE A 50 7.61 -14.12 -16.74
N GLN A 51 7.70 -15.22 -17.50
CA GLN A 51 8.97 -15.65 -18.09
C GLN A 51 9.54 -14.63 -19.09
N ILE A 52 8.67 -13.97 -19.86
CA ILE A 52 9.08 -12.88 -20.76
C ILE A 52 9.62 -11.71 -19.94
N SER A 53 8.88 -11.25 -18.93
CA SER A 53 9.30 -10.14 -18.06
C SER A 53 10.66 -10.39 -17.38
N LEU A 54 10.93 -11.63 -16.96
CA LEU A 54 12.20 -11.99 -16.34
C LEU A 54 13.39 -11.98 -17.31
N LYS A 55 13.16 -12.13 -18.62
CA LYS A 55 14.22 -12.26 -19.65
C LYS A 55 14.40 -10.99 -20.48
N GLU A 56 13.33 -10.23 -20.69
CA GLU A 56 13.29 -9.08 -21.58
C GLU A 56 13.26 -7.76 -20.78
N LYS A 57 13.50 -6.63 -21.46
CA LYS A 57 13.39 -5.28 -20.86
C LYS A 57 11.93 -4.81 -20.73
N GLY A 58 11.04 -5.70 -20.26
CA GLY A 58 9.61 -5.43 -20.05
C GLY A 58 8.70 -5.99 -21.14
N LEU A 59 7.39 -5.90 -20.88
CA LEU A 59 6.34 -6.44 -21.73
C LEU A 59 5.96 -5.48 -22.87
N GLN A 60 5.49 -6.03 -24.00
CA GLN A 60 5.03 -5.28 -25.17
C GLN A 60 3.50 -5.09 -25.17
N ARG A 61 2.99 -4.14 -25.96
CA ARG A 61 1.54 -3.85 -26.04
C ARG A 61 0.66 -5.08 -26.33
N LYS A 62 1.14 -6.01 -27.16
CA LYS A 62 0.43 -7.28 -27.44
C LYS A 62 0.18 -8.11 -26.18
N ASN A 63 1.08 -8.06 -25.21
CA ASN A 63 0.96 -8.75 -23.92
C ASN A 63 -0.15 -8.12 -23.06
N ARG A 64 -0.33 -6.79 -23.13
CA ARG A 64 -1.42 -6.10 -22.41
C ARG A 64 -2.81 -6.54 -22.87
N ASN A 65 -2.98 -6.79 -24.17
CA ASN A 65 -4.24 -7.31 -24.71
C ASN A 65 -4.53 -8.74 -24.21
N GLN A 66 -3.49 -9.57 -24.05
CA GLN A 66 -3.64 -10.92 -23.48
C GLN A 66 -4.09 -10.86 -22.02
N ILE A 67 -3.50 -9.97 -21.21
CA ILE A 67 -3.93 -9.73 -19.82
C ILE A 67 -5.39 -9.28 -19.81
N LYS A 68 -5.76 -8.30 -20.66
CA LYS A 68 -7.13 -7.80 -20.75
C LYS A 68 -8.15 -8.91 -20.96
N GLN A 69 -7.90 -9.81 -21.90
CA GLN A 69 -8.81 -10.93 -22.15
C GLN A 69 -8.98 -11.82 -20.91
N ILE A 70 -7.87 -12.21 -20.26
CA ILE A 70 -7.89 -13.07 -19.08
C ILE A 70 -8.65 -12.42 -17.91
N ILE A 71 -8.47 -11.11 -17.72
CA ILE A 71 -9.18 -10.36 -16.68
C ILE A 71 -10.67 -10.29 -17.02
N GLN A 72 -11.05 -9.99 -18.27
CA GLN A 72 -12.46 -9.95 -18.69
C GLN A 72 -13.17 -11.28 -18.45
N ASP A 73 -12.49 -12.40 -18.70
CA ASP A 73 -13.06 -13.74 -18.54
C ASP A 73 -13.21 -14.15 -17.06
N THR A 74 -12.50 -13.50 -16.14
CA THR A 74 -12.43 -13.91 -14.72
C THR A 74 -12.94 -12.86 -13.73
N TYR A 75 -13.17 -11.62 -14.19
CA TYR A 75 -13.69 -10.52 -13.39
C TYR A 75 -15.17 -10.71 -13.12
N ASP A 76 -15.55 -10.58 -11.85
CA ASP A 76 -16.95 -10.63 -11.44
C ASP A 76 -17.17 -9.70 -10.24
N GLU A 77 -18.06 -8.73 -10.42
CA GLU A 77 -18.32 -7.70 -9.42
C GLU A 77 -18.86 -8.28 -8.10
N LYS A 78 -19.47 -9.47 -8.15
CA LYS A 78 -20.03 -10.11 -6.95
C LYS A 78 -18.96 -10.41 -5.90
N TYR A 79 -17.69 -10.58 -6.31
CA TYR A 79 -16.61 -10.85 -5.39
C TYR A 79 -16.32 -9.67 -4.44
N PHE A 80 -16.63 -8.44 -4.85
CA PHE A 80 -16.32 -7.25 -4.05
C PHE A 80 -17.38 -6.91 -3.00
N LYS A 81 -18.61 -7.42 -3.13
CA LYS A 81 -19.76 -7.01 -2.31
C LYS A 81 -19.46 -7.09 -0.80
N ASN A 82 -18.94 -8.22 -0.34
CA ASN A 82 -18.62 -8.42 1.08
C ASN A 82 -17.50 -7.49 1.54
N GLY A 83 -16.48 -7.28 0.69
CA GLY A 83 -15.38 -6.38 0.99
C GLY A 83 -15.86 -4.93 1.14
N LEU A 84 -16.74 -4.47 0.25
CA LEU A 84 -17.31 -3.14 0.30
C LEU A 84 -18.14 -2.90 1.56
N ASN A 85 -18.90 -3.91 2.00
CA ASN A 85 -19.63 -3.83 3.27
C ASN A 85 -18.67 -3.66 4.46
N VAL A 86 -17.58 -4.43 4.49
CA VAL A 86 -16.55 -4.30 5.53
C VAL A 86 -15.89 -2.92 5.50
N LEU A 87 -15.50 -2.43 4.31
CA LEU A 87 -14.91 -1.08 4.19
C LEU A 87 -15.86 0.00 4.71
N ASN A 88 -17.13 -0.04 4.30
CA ASN A 88 -18.10 0.94 4.77
C ASN A 88 -18.27 0.91 6.30
N SER A 89 -18.21 -0.28 6.92
CA SER A 89 -18.25 -0.40 8.38
C SER A 89 -17.02 0.20 9.10
N LEU A 90 -15.87 0.29 8.42
CA LEU A 90 -14.61 0.80 8.96
C LEU A 90 -14.49 2.33 8.92
N ARG A 91 -15.38 3.02 8.20
CA ARG A 91 -15.28 4.47 7.96
C ARG A 91 -15.01 5.25 9.25
N GLN A 92 -15.82 5.03 10.29
CA GLN A 92 -15.68 5.77 11.54
C GLN A 92 -14.36 5.44 12.27
N ASP A 93 -13.91 4.18 12.22
CA ASP A 93 -12.66 3.77 12.86
C ASP A 93 -11.45 4.42 12.18
N ILE A 94 -11.44 4.46 10.85
CA ILE A 94 -10.40 5.15 10.08
C ILE A 94 -10.40 6.65 10.43
N HIS A 95 -11.58 7.26 10.54
CA HIS A 95 -11.70 8.66 10.95
C HIS A 95 -11.14 8.94 12.36
N ARG A 96 -11.23 7.99 13.30
CA ARG A 96 -10.65 8.15 14.65
C ARG A 96 -9.13 8.21 14.65
N CYS A 97 -8.45 7.81 13.58
CA CYS A 97 -7.00 7.96 13.42
C CYS A 97 -6.57 9.38 13.03
N PHE A 98 -7.45 10.18 12.41
CA PHE A 98 -7.07 11.50 11.87
C PHE A 98 -6.66 12.56 12.88
N PRO A 99 -7.17 12.63 14.13
CA PRO A 99 -6.64 13.54 15.13
C PRO A 99 -5.13 13.37 15.31
N LYS A 100 -4.64 12.12 15.24
CA LYS A 100 -3.21 11.80 15.34
C LYS A 100 -2.44 12.21 14.09
N PHE A 101 -2.99 11.99 12.89
CA PHE A 101 -2.38 12.52 11.66
C PHE A 101 -2.27 14.05 11.69
N VAL A 102 -3.31 14.75 12.17
CA VAL A 102 -3.32 16.22 12.29
C VAL A 102 -2.27 16.71 13.30
N GLU A 103 -2.00 15.96 14.37
CA GLU A 103 -0.88 16.23 15.26
C GLU A 103 0.45 16.24 14.47
N TYR A 104 0.70 15.22 13.65
CA TYR A 104 1.92 15.13 12.85
C TYR A 104 2.00 16.11 11.68
N GLU A 105 0.86 16.49 11.10
CA GLU A 105 0.79 17.57 10.12
C GLU A 105 1.32 18.89 10.74
N LYS A 106 0.98 19.16 12.00
CA LYS A 106 1.48 20.35 12.72
C LYS A 106 2.95 20.24 13.08
N LEU A 107 3.40 19.07 13.55
CA LEU A 107 4.77 18.87 14.01
C LEU A 107 5.78 18.92 12.86
N TRP A 108 5.48 18.25 11.75
CA TRP A 108 6.43 18.09 10.66
C TRP A 108 5.79 17.98 9.28
N LYS A 109 4.55 18.42 9.08
CA LYS A 109 3.90 18.45 7.76
C LYS A 109 3.61 17.05 7.18
N PHE A 110 3.17 16.10 8.01
CA PHE A 110 2.53 14.87 7.53
C PHE A 110 1.44 15.20 6.49
N GLY A 111 1.47 14.52 5.36
CA GLY A 111 0.56 14.74 4.24
C GLY A 111 -0.86 14.28 4.54
N ILE A 112 -1.81 15.22 4.61
CA ILE A 112 -3.24 14.95 4.77
C ILE A 112 -4.01 15.52 3.59
N HIS A 113 -4.82 14.69 2.94
CA HIS A 113 -5.64 15.06 1.79
C HIS A 113 -7.12 15.06 2.14
N LYS A 114 -7.88 15.90 1.42
CA LYS A 114 -9.34 15.99 1.61
C LYS A 114 -10.06 14.70 1.20
N THR A 115 -9.55 14.00 0.20
CA THR A 115 -10.19 12.80 -0.34
C THR A 115 -9.16 11.69 -0.51
N TYR A 116 -9.54 10.49 -0.10
CA TYR A 116 -8.85 9.25 -0.39
C TYR A 116 -9.82 8.28 -1.04
N GLU A 117 -9.35 7.58 -2.06
CA GLU A 117 -10.12 6.53 -2.73
C GLU A 117 -9.55 5.17 -2.33
N VAL A 118 -10.36 4.32 -1.71
CA VAL A 118 -9.98 2.95 -1.34
C VAL A 118 -10.68 1.99 -2.30
N ILE A 119 -9.87 1.27 -3.05
CA ILE A 119 -10.27 0.41 -4.15
C ILE A 119 -10.00 -1.03 -3.74
N ILE A 120 -11.03 -1.86 -3.77
CA ILE A 120 -10.83 -3.30 -3.56
C ILE A 120 -10.41 -3.91 -4.89
N THR A 121 -9.32 -4.68 -4.88
CA THR A 121 -8.76 -5.33 -6.07
C THR A 121 -8.71 -6.85 -5.91
N LEU A 122 -8.82 -7.58 -7.02
CA LEU A 122 -8.64 -9.03 -7.09
C LEU A 122 -7.20 -9.42 -7.34
N TYR A 123 -6.40 -8.53 -7.93
CA TYR A 123 -4.99 -8.78 -8.23
C TYR A 123 -4.12 -7.68 -7.62
N GLY A 124 -2.90 -8.00 -7.20
CA GLY A 124 -2.11 -7.06 -6.40
C GLY A 124 -1.20 -7.71 -5.36
N THR A 125 -0.50 -6.85 -4.64
CA THR A 125 0.00 -7.08 -3.28
C THR A 125 -1.14 -7.00 -2.26
N GLU A 126 -0.89 -7.34 -0.99
CA GLU A 126 -1.90 -7.24 0.08
C GLU A 126 -2.53 -5.82 0.19
N GLY A 127 -1.67 -4.80 0.12
CA GLY A 127 -2.03 -3.40 -0.01
C GLY A 127 -1.05 -2.68 -0.92
N SER A 128 -1.52 -1.61 -1.57
CA SER A 128 -0.68 -0.67 -2.32
C SER A 128 -1.32 0.72 -2.34
N TYR A 129 -0.58 1.72 -2.78
CA TYR A 129 -1.04 3.09 -2.85
C TYR A 129 -0.44 3.82 -4.04
N ASP A 130 -1.19 4.82 -4.50
CA ASP A 130 -0.70 5.82 -5.43
C ASP A 130 -0.74 7.17 -4.72
N VAL A 131 0.46 7.70 -4.45
CA VAL A 131 0.60 9.00 -3.84
C VAL A 131 -0.04 10.07 -4.70
N GLN A 132 0.10 10.10 -6.02
CA GLN A 132 -0.40 11.21 -6.83
C GLN A 132 -1.93 11.29 -6.80
N THR A 133 -2.58 10.14 -6.98
CA THR A 133 -4.05 10.04 -7.08
C THR A 133 -4.73 9.83 -5.73
N ARG A 134 -3.97 9.59 -4.66
CA ARG A 134 -4.49 9.32 -3.29
C ARG A 134 -5.36 8.06 -3.26
N ARG A 135 -5.02 7.10 -4.10
CA ARG A 135 -5.66 5.79 -4.18
C ARG A 135 -4.94 4.81 -3.28
N ILE A 136 -5.73 3.97 -2.62
CA ILE A 136 -5.28 2.85 -1.79
C ILE A 136 -5.94 1.62 -2.36
N TYR A 137 -5.16 0.63 -2.76
CA TYR A 137 -5.68 -0.65 -3.24
C TYR A 137 -5.56 -1.68 -2.12
N ILE A 138 -6.59 -2.50 -1.97
CA ILE A 138 -6.63 -3.58 -0.97
C ILE A 138 -7.04 -4.86 -1.67
N LEU A 139 -6.20 -5.88 -1.55
CA LEU A 139 -6.47 -7.17 -2.13
C LEU A 139 -7.57 -7.91 -1.38
N ILE A 140 -8.48 -8.51 -2.15
CA ILE A 140 -9.31 -9.64 -1.71
C ILE A 140 -9.01 -10.86 -2.57
N LYS A 141 -9.15 -12.05 -1.97
CA LYS A 141 -9.05 -13.31 -2.71
C LYS A 141 -10.46 -13.85 -2.95
N LYS A 142 -10.67 -14.45 -4.13
CA LYS A 142 -11.95 -15.06 -4.48
C LYS A 142 -12.31 -16.14 -3.45
N GLY A 143 -13.51 -16.03 -2.86
CA GLY A 143 -14.00 -16.97 -1.85
C GLY A 143 -13.56 -16.69 -0.41
N ASP A 144 -12.60 -15.78 -0.20
CA ASP A 144 -12.20 -15.39 1.16
C ASP A 144 -13.25 -14.48 1.81
N GLN A 145 -13.39 -14.61 3.13
CA GLN A 145 -14.16 -13.68 3.94
C GLN A 145 -13.28 -12.48 4.32
N PRO A 146 -13.60 -11.25 3.86
CA PRO A 146 -12.79 -10.08 4.17
C PRO A 146 -12.73 -9.83 5.68
N LYS A 147 -11.53 -9.81 6.24
CA LYS A 147 -11.33 -9.61 7.67
C LYS A 147 -11.26 -8.11 7.97
N ARG A 148 -12.15 -7.62 8.83
CA ARG A 148 -12.20 -6.20 9.25
C ARG A 148 -10.85 -5.68 9.77
N ASN A 149 -10.14 -6.47 10.58
CA ASN A 149 -8.84 -6.06 11.12
C ASN A 149 -7.76 -5.95 10.04
N TYR A 150 -7.78 -6.84 9.05
CA TYR A 150 -6.85 -6.78 7.91
C TYR A 150 -7.08 -5.49 7.12
N PHE A 151 -8.31 -5.21 6.68
CA PHE A 151 -8.63 -3.97 5.96
C PHE A 151 -8.26 -2.71 6.73
N PHE A 152 -8.57 -2.66 8.03
CA PHE A 152 -8.21 -1.52 8.85
C PHE A 152 -6.68 -1.32 8.91
N GLN A 153 -5.92 -2.38 9.17
CA GLN A 153 -4.45 -2.32 9.21
C GLN A 153 -3.87 -1.86 7.87
N THR A 154 -4.30 -2.47 6.76
CA THR A 154 -3.84 -2.11 5.42
C THR A 154 -4.14 -0.64 5.12
N ILE A 155 -5.35 -0.15 5.37
CA ILE A 155 -5.70 1.26 5.08
C ILE A 155 -4.83 2.22 5.90
N ILE A 156 -4.65 1.96 7.20
CA ILE A 156 -3.82 2.83 8.03
C ILE A 156 -2.35 2.80 7.58
N HIS A 157 -1.83 1.62 7.22
CA HIS A 157 -0.49 1.45 6.66
C HIS A 157 -0.30 2.28 5.39
N GLU A 158 -1.21 2.14 4.42
CA GLU A 158 -1.13 2.90 3.16
C GLU A 158 -1.36 4.41 3.34
N LEU A 159 -2.18 4.84 4.30
CA LEU A 159 -2.33 6.25 4.64
C LEU A 159 -1.04 6.84 5.21
N VAL A 160 -0.31 6.08 6.04
CA VAL A 160 0.99 6.50 6.57
C VAL A 160 2.00 6.64 5.44
N HIS A 161 2.05 5.68 4.51
CA HIS A 161 2.90 5.77 3.31
C HIS A 161 2.67 7.07 2.55
N ILE A 162 1.41 7.41 2.26
CA ILE A 162 1.05 8.66 1.57
C ILE A 162 1.51 9.87 2.38
N GLY A 163 1.29 9.87 3.70
CA GLY A 163 1.57 11.04 4.54
C GLY A 163 3.05 11.28 4.85
N ILE A 164 3.92 10.28 4.73
CA ILE A 164 5.37 10.44 4.92
C ILE A 164 6.16 10.60 3.62
N GLU A 165 5.52 10.54 2.46
CA GLU A 165 6.23 10.45 1.16
C GLU A 165 7.26 11.56 0.94
N ASP A 166 6.93 12.81 1.30
CA ASP A 166 7.85 13.94 1.12
C ASP A 166 9.13 13.78 1.96
N PHE A 167 9.03 13.12 3.12
CA PHE A 167 10.19 12.79 3.97
C PHE A 167 11.05 11.70 3.34
N ILE A 168 10.41 10.65 2.83
CA ILE A 168 11.11 9.55 2.16
C ILE A 168 11.94 10.11 1.00
N LYS A 169 11.35 10.98 0.16
CA LYS A 169 12.05 11.64 -0.94
C LYS A 169 13.18 12.55 -0.45
N LYS A 170 12.88 13.42 0.51
CA LYS A 170 13.84 14.40 1.04
C LYS A 170 15.08 13.73 1.63
N PHE A 171 14.91 12.62 2.35
CA PHE A 171 15.99 11.92 3.03
C PHE A 171 16.54 10.73 2.24
N LYS A 172 16.07 10.49 1.00
CA LYS A 172 16.47 9.36 0.16
C LYS A 172 16.36 8.02 0.90
N ILE A 173 15.28 7.84 1.65
CA ILE A 173 15.01 6.62 2.40
C ILE A 173 14.72 5.49 1.40
N THR A 174 15.37 4.36 1.59
CA THR A 174 15.18 3.19 0.72
C THR A 174 13.82 2.55 0.95
N HIS A 175 13.40 1.67 0.04
CA HIS A 175 12.13 0.97 0.13
C HIS A 175 11.98 0.19 1.46
N ASN A 176 12.96 -0.65 1.81
CA ASN A 176 12.91 -1.44 3.05
C ASN A 176 12.90 -0.57 4.31
N GLU A 177 13.62 0.55 4.32
CA GLU A 177 13.57 1.48 5.44
C GLU A 177 12.20 2.15 5.56
N LYS A 178 11.59 2.48 4.42
CA LYS A 178 10.24 3.06 4.37
C LYS A 178 9.20 2.11 4.94
N GLU A 179 9.15 0.86 4.48
CA GLU A 179 8.21 -0.15 5.01
C GLU A 179 8.38 -0.29 6.53
N ARG A 180 9.63 -0.33 7.02
CA ARG A 180 9.91 -0.40 8.46
C ARG A 180 9.40 0.83 9.23
N ILE A 181 9.60 2.04 8.70
CA ILE A 181 9.08 3.27 9.31
C ILE A 181 7.56 3.20 9.45
N VAL A 182 6.86 2.79 8.38
CA VAL A 182 5.39 2.71 8.37
C VAL A 182 4.88 1.69 9.38
N ASP A 183 5.50 0.52 9.44
CA ASP A 183 5.16 -0.52 10.40
C ASP A 183 5.34 -0.09 11.86
N LEU A 184 6.46 0.56 12.15
CA LEU A 184 6.70 1.13 13.47
C LEU A 184 5.68 2.22 13.81
N PHE A 185 5.27 3.03 12.82
CA PHE A 185 4.26 4.07 13.01
C PHE A 185 2.92 3.45 13.39
N CYS A 186 2.47 2.48 12.59
CA CYS A 186 1.18 1.83 12.78
C CYS A 186 1.09 1.10 14.11
N SER A 187 2.14 0.33 14.45
CA SER A 187 2.18 -0.43 15.71
C SER A 187 2.23 0.46 16.95
N ARG A 188 2.95 1.59 16.92
CA ARG A 188 3.17 2.43 18.11
C ARG A 188 2.12 3.52 18.29
N GLU A 189 1.77 4.22 17.22
CA GLU A 189 0.92 5.42 17.31
C GLU A 189 -0.57 5.09 17.29
N PHE A 190 -0.97 4.03 16.59
CA PHE A 190 -2.36 3.60 16.50
C PHE A 190 -2.70 2.41 17.40
N LYS A 191 -1.69 1.78 18.03
CA LYS A 191 -1.82 0.62 18.92
C LYS A 191 -2.81 -0.42 18.37
N ILE A 192 -2.75 -0.67 17.06
CA ILE A 192 -3.71 -1.54 16.40
C ILE A 192 -3.56 -2.94 17.01
N LYS A 193 -4.63 -3.46 17.62
CA LYS A 193 -4.58 -4.77 18.30
C LYS A 193 -4.12 -5.83 17.30
N LYS A 194 -3.06 -6.57 17.66
CA LYS A 194 -2.45 -7.59 16.81
C LYS A 194 -1.99 -7.02 15.45
N TYR A 195 -1.40 -5.82 15.44
CA TYR A 195 -0.66 -5.35 14.26
C TYR A 195 0.48 -6.33 13.95
N ILE A 196 0.55 -6.79 12.71
CA ILE A 196 1.59 -7.69 12.27
C ILE A 196 2.62 -6.84 11.54
N LEU A 197 3.83 -6.74 12.10
CA LEU A 197 4.95 -6.15 11.38
C LEU A 197 5.23 -7.02 10.17
N GLN A 198 5.37 -6.41 9.01
CA GLN A 198 5.80 -7.10 7.81
C GLN A 198 7.20 -7.69 8.05
N ASN A 199 7.47 -8.84 7.44
CA ASN A 199 8.80 -9.44 7.46
C ASN A 199 9.77 -8.76 6.46
N ILE A 200 9.39 -7.57 5.99
CA ILE A 200 10.15 -6.74 5.06
C ILE A 200 10.56 -5.49 5.83
N GLY A 201 11.84 -5.13 5.75
CA GLY A 201 12.30 -3.84 6.24
C GLY A 201 13.71 -3.84 6.82
N ASP A 202 14.23 -2.64 7.05
CA ASP A 202 15.57 -2.45 7.61
C ASP A 202 15.51 -2.11 9.11
N ILE A 203 15.85 -3.07 9.95
CA ILE A 203 15.80 -2.93 11.41
C ILE A 203 16.79 -1.90 11.98
N ARG A 204 17.79 -1.45 11.20
CA ARG A 204 18.79 -0.47 11.68
C ARG A 204 18.15 0.87 12.03
N ILE A 205 17.03 1.20 11.38
CA ILE A 205 16.30 2.45 11.62
C ILE A 205 15.57 2.48 12.96
N ASP A 206 15.30 1.31 13.56
CA ASP A 206 14.54 1.19 14.81
C ASP A 206 15.16 2.03 15.93
N ASN A 207 16.48 1.98 16.09
CA ASN A 207 17.19 2.69 17.17
C ASN A 207 17.01 4.22 17.10
N TYR A 208 16.83 4.75 15.89
CA TYR A 208 16.63 6.17 15.65
C TYR A 208 15.19 6.60 15.92
N ILE A 209 14.23 5.73 15.62
CA ILE A 209 12.80 6.00 15.80
C ILE A 209 12.36 5.72 17.26
N VAL A 210 12.93 4.72 17.93
CA VAL A 210 12.67 4.38 19.34
C VAL A 210 13.08 5.51 20.27
N SER A 211 14.30 6.03 20.13
CA SER A 211 14.86 6.99 21.07
C SER A 211 14.22 8.38 21.01
N GLY A 212 13.62 8.77 19.88
CA GLY A 212 13.01 10.09 19.67
C GLY A 212 11.50 10.11 19.46
N GLY A 213 10.88 8.95 19.24
CA GLY A 213 9.47 8.81 18.84
C GLY A 213 9.14 9.44 17.48
N PHE A 214 7.92 9.23 16.99
CA PHE A 214 7.48 9.80 15.70
C PHE A 214 7.27 11.32 15.72
N ARG A 215 7.20 11.93 16.90
CA ARG A 215 7.09 13.40 17.03
C ARG A 215 8.31 14.12 16.45
N ASN A 216 9.48 13.48 16.45
CA ASN A 216 10.74 14.01 15.95
C ASN A 216 11.27 13.23 14.73
N LEU A 217 10.38 12.61 13.94
CA LEU A 217 10.76 11.80 12.77
C LEU A 217 11.80 12.50 11.86
N PRO A 218 11.70 13.81 11.52
CA PRO A 218 12.70 14.46 10.68
C PRO A 218 14.12 14.45 11.27
N LEU A 219 14.24 14.62 12.60
CA LEU A 219 15.53 14.59 13.28
C LEU A 219 16.08 13.16 13.35
N ALA A 220 15.20 12.17 13.58
CA ALA A 220 15.57 10.75 13.56
C ALA A 220 16.13 10.34 12.19
N LEU A 221 15.43 10.69 11.10
CA LEU A 221 15.88 10.41 9.73
C LEU A 221 17.18 11.14 9.39
N LYS A 222 17.34 12.40 9.82
CA LYS A 222 18.59 13.15 9.62
C LYS A 222 19.78 12.46 10.28
N LYS A 223 19.62 11.96 11.51
CA LYS A 223 20.67 11.20 12.21
C LYS A 223 20.95 9.88 11.52
N TYR A 224 19.90 9.14 11.14
CA TYR A 224 20.02 7.87 10.43
C TYR A 224 20.81 8.01 9.13
N VAL A 225 20.43 8.95 8.27
CA VAL A 225 21.11 9.17 6.97
C VAL A 225 22.55 9.66 7.13
N ARG A 226 22.84 10.41 8.20
CA ARG A 226 24.23 10.81 8.51
C ARG A 226 25.09 9.59 8.87
N ASP A 227 24.54 8.66 9.64
CA ASP A 227 25.27 7.48 10.11
C ASP A 227 25.30 6.37 9.03
N PHE A 228 24.37 6.41 8.06
CA PHE A 228 24.29 5.51 6.90
C PHE A 228 24.17 6.33 5.59
N PRO A 229 25.26 6.98 5.13
CA PRO A 229 25.24 7.80 3.92
C PRO A 229 24.91 6.99 2.66
N ARG A 230 24.43 7.68 1.62
CA ARG A 230 23.97 7.13 0.35
C ARG A 230 24.80 7.64 -0.82
#